data_AF-V6KYP5-F1
#
_entry.id   AF-V6KYP5-F1
#
_cell.length_a   1.000
_cell.length_b   1.000
_cell.length_c   1.000
_cell.angle_alpha   90.00
_cell.angle_beta   90.00
_cell.angle_gamma   90.00
#
_symmetry.space_group_name_H-M   'P 1'
#
loop_
_entity.id
_entity.type
_entity.pdbx_description
1 polymer ?
#
loop_
_entity_poly.entity_id
_entity_poly.type
_entity_poly.pdbx_seq_one_letter_code
_entity_poly.pdbx_strand_id
1 'polypeptide(L)'
;AGGYVAEESTDRDADGEERSRITFKVPPEEYDDVLDHLAGIGEQLERDVSAQDVTGDVVDVESRIETQKASVARVRKLMDDATALSDVVTLESELNTRQADLEALQARLKSLESRSGMATVTMELRTPDAAPVEEEDEDPTVGGAVGGGWDAFVTMLTWIAVAIGAS
;
A
#
# COMPACT_ATOMS: atom_id res chain seq x y z
N ALA A 1 -3.54 -19.94 3.83
CA ALA A 1 -3.58 -18.55 4.31
C ALA A 1 -2.39 -18.32 5.23
N GLY A 2 -1.19 -18.31 4.65
CA GLY A 2 0.10 -18.03 5.26
C GLY A 2 0.65 -16.63 4.90
N GLY A 3 -0.08 -15.84 4.12
CA GLY A 3 0.23 -14.43 3.88
C GLY A 3 -0.16 -13.51 5.06
N TYR A 4 0.40 -12.31 5.11
CA TYR A 4 0.07 -11.29 6.10
C TYR A 4 -0.08 -9.89 5.46
N VAL A 5 -0.85 -9.01 6.12
CA VAL A 5 -1.00 -7.60 5.74
C VAL A 5 0.24 -6.85 6.21
N ALA A 6 0.99 -6.27 5.28
CA ALA A 6 2.19 -5.51 5.59
C ALA A 6 1.88 -4.03 5.86
N GLU A 7 0.91 -3.47 5.15
CA GLU A 7 0.54 -2.06 5.25
C GLU A 7 -0.93 -1.87 4.80
N GLU A 8 -1.65 -1.00 5.52
CA GLU A 8 -3.00 -0.57 5.18
C GLU A 8 -3.09 0.93 5.44
N SER A 9 -3.52 1.68 4.42
CA SER A 9 -3.82 3.10 4.55
C SER A 9 -5.14 3.42 3.87
N THR A 10 -5.95 4.26 4.53
CA THR A 10 -7.20 4.74 3.96
C THR A 10 -7.22 6.24 4.09
N ASP A 11 -7.36 6.90 2.94
CA ASP A 11 -7.39 8.35 2.82
C ASP A 11 -8.74 8.76 2.24
N ARG A 12 -9.26 9.88 2.73
CA ARG A 12 -10.47 10.52 2.21
C ARG A 12 -10.12 11.93 1.76
N ASP A 13 -10.44 12.28 0.53
CA ASP A 13 -10.21 13.63 0.04
C ASP A 13 -11.31 14.61 0.45
N ALA A 14 -11.14 15.88 0.04
CA ALA A 14 -12.07 16.96 0.36
C ALA A 14 -13.42 16.81 -0.35
N ASP A 15 -13.45 16.08 -1.47
CA ASP A 15 -14.63 15.80 -2.28
C ASP A 15 -15.41 14.58 -1.75
N GLY A 16 -14.85 13.88 -0.77
CA GLY A 16 -15.48 12.76 -0.06
C GLY A 16 -15.17 11.40 -0.67
N GLU A 17 -14.28 11.33 -1.67
CA GLU A 17 -13.84 10.07 -2.25
C GLU A 17 -12.90 9.35 -1.26
N GLU A 18 -13.16 8.06 -1.07
CA GLU A 18 -12.35 7.22 -0.19
C GLU A 18 -11.45 6.30 -1.02
N ARG A 19 -10.16 6.33 -0.72
CA ARG A 19 -9.14 5.50 -1.36
C ARG A 19 -8.45 4.68 -0.29
N SER A 20 -8.53 3.36 -0.42
CA SER A 20 -7.82 2.44 0.47
C SER A 20 -6.71 1.71 -0.29
N ARG A 21 -5.50 1.72 0.25
CA ARG A 21 -4.34 0.99 -0.28
C ARG A 21 -3.94 -0.06 0.74
N ILE A 22 -3.95 -1.32 0.32
CA ILE A 22 -3.58 -2.46 1.17
C ILE A 22 -2.46 -3.25 0.49
N THR A 23 -1.36 -3.47 1.21
CA THR A 23 -0.20 -4.24 0.74
C THR A 23 -0.10 -5.56 1.49
N PHE A 24 -0.12 -6.67 0.77
CA PHE A 24 0.00 -8.03 1.29
C PHE A 24 1.36 -8.63 0.93
N LYS A 25 1.88 -9.46 1.84
CA LYS A 25 3.01 -10.37 1.57
C LYS A 25 2.47 -11.79 1.54
N VAL A 26 2.61 -12.45 0.40
CA VAL A 26 1.98 -13.75 0.13
C VAL A 26 3.05 -14.74 -0.34
N PRO A 27 3.11 -15.96 0.23
CA PRO A 27 3.97 -17.02 -0.30
C PRO A 27 3.59 -17.38 -1.75
N PRO A 28 4.55 -17.78 -2.61
CA PRO A 28 4.30 -18.10 -4.02
C PRO A 28 3.20 -19.15 -4.22
N GLU A 29 3.16 -20.17 -3.36
CA GLU A 29 2.19 -21.25 -3.39
C GLU A 29 0.74 -20.82 -3.11
N GLU A 30 0.53 -19.66 -2.47
CA GLU A 30 -0.79 -19.12 -2.16
C GLU A 30 -1.15 -17.90 -3.04
N TYR A 31 -0.26 -17.50 -3.96
CA TYR A 31 -0.42 -16.28 -4.74
C TYR A 31 -1.68 -16.29 -5.61
N ASP A 32 -1.89 -17.37 -6.38
CA ASP A 32 -3.04 -17.50 -7.28
C ASP A 32 -4.36 -17.51 -6.50
N ASP A 33 -4.42 -18.26 -5.39
CA ASP A 33 -5.60 -18.33 -4.52
C ASP A 33 -5.95 -16.94 -3.92
N VAL A 34 -4.96 -16.15 -3.52
CA VAL A 34 -5.21 -14.80 -3.00
C VAL A 34 -5.72 -13.88 -4.10
N LEU A 35 -5.14 -13.93 -5.30
CA LEU A 35 -5.59 -13.11 -6.42
C LEU A 35 -7.04 -13.41 -6.82
N ASP A 36 -7.42 -14.68 -6.85
CA ASP A 36 -8.79 -15.09 -7.18
C ASP A 36 -9.80 -14.57 -6.15
N HIS A 37 -9.45 -14.61 -4.85
CA HIS A 37 -10.29 -14.01 -3.81
C HIS A 37 -10.40 -12.49 -3.94
N LEU A 38 -9.29 -11.80 -4.24
CA LEU A 38 -9.29 -10.34 -4.38
C LEU A 38 -10.10 -9.88 -5.61
N ALA A 39 -10.03 -10.63 -6.71
CA ALA A 39 -10.81 -10.35 -7.91
C ALA A 39 -12.33 -10.45 -7.68
N GLY A 40 -12.77 -11.18 -6.65
CA GLY A 40 -14.19 -11.34 -6.31
C GLY A 40 -14.80 -10.22 -5.45
N ILE A 41 -13.99 -9.27 -4.96
CA ILE A 41 -14.43 -8.24 -4.01
C ILE A 41 -15.14 -7.06 -4.73
N GLY A 42 -14.87 -6.85 -6.02
CA GLY A 42 -15.45 -5.76 -6.79
C GLY A 42 -15.09 -5.82 -8.28
N GLU A 43 -15.36 -4.74 -9.01
CA GLU A 43 -14.96 -4.62 -10.41
C GLU A 43 -13.46 -4.32 -10.53
N GLN A 44 -12.71 -5.16 -11.26
CA GLN A 44 -11.30 -4.94 -11.51
C GLN A 44 -11.12 -3.84 -12.56
N LEU A 45 -10.60 -2.69 -12.14
CA LEU A 45 -10.32 -1.56 -13.02
C LEU A 45 -8.95 -1.69 -13.71
N GLU A 46 -7.92 -2.12 -12.98
CA GLU A 46 -6.54 -2.21 -13.45
C GLU A 46 -5.81 -3.37 -12.76
N ARG A 47 -4.87 -4.00 -13.47
CA ARG A 47 -4.03 -5.08 -12.94
C ARG A 47 -2.63 -5.01 -13.53
N ASP A 48 -1.65 -4.72 -12.68
CA ASP A 48 -0.24 -4.78 -13.02
C ASP A 48 0.45 -5.96 -12.31
N VAL A 49 1.22 -6.73 -13.09
CA VAL A 49 2.01 -7.85 -12.57
C VAL A 49 3.47 -7.63 -12.95
N SER A 50 4.35 -7.62 -11.96
CA SER A 50 5.80 -7.56 -12.15
C SER A 50 6.47 -8.67 -11.38
N ALA A 51 7.48 -9.29 -12.00
CA ALA A 51 8.31 -10.32 -11.39
C ALA A 51 9.77 -9.87 -11.46
N GLN A 52 10.51 -10.03 -10.36
CA GLN A 52 11.90 -9.64 -10.27
C GLN A 52 12.74 -10.85 -9.84
N ASP A 53 13.64 -11.28 -10.71
CA ASP A 53 14.57 -12.39 -10.42
C ASP A 53 15.82 -11.84 -9.71
N VAL A 54 15.99 -12.24 -8.45
CA VAL A 54 17.14 -11.88 -7.61
C VAL A 54 18.16 -13.01 -7.46
N THR A 55 18.01 -14.11 -8.22
CA THR A 55 18.90 -15.29 -8.13
C THR A 55 20.36 -14.90 -8.37
N GLY A 56 20.61 -14.00 -9.32
CA GLY A 56 21.97 -13.49 -9.59
C GLY A 56 22.56 -12.70 -8.42
N ASP A 57 21.76 -11.89 -7.73
CA ASP A 57 22.21 -11.12 -6.56
C ASP A 57 22.53 -12.02 -5.38
N VAL A 58 21.74 -13.08 -5.16
CA VAL A 58 21.98 -14.08 -4.10
C VAL A 58 23.34 -14.75 -4.33
N VAL A 59 23.58 -15.28 -5.53
CA VAL A 59 24.83 -15.97 -5.88
C VAL A 59 26.05 -15.04 -5.76
N ASP A 60 25.95 -13.78 -6.18
CA ASP A 60 27.03 -12.79 -6.01
C ASP A 60 27.34 -12.54 -4.53
N VAL A 61 26.32 -12.31 -3.71
CA VAL A 61 26.50 -12.03 -2.28
C VAL A 61 27.08 -13.24 -1.55
N GLU A 62 26.64 -14.47 -1.85
CA GLU A 62 27.22 -15.70 -1.30
C GLU A 62 28.71 -15.84 -1.65
N SER A 63 29.08 -15.59 -2.90
CA SER A 63 30.49 -15.62 -3.35
C SER A 63 31.36 -14.60 -2.59
N ARG A 64 30.82 -13.39 -2.37
CA ARG A 64 31.48 -12.36 -1.57
C ARG A 64 31.61 -12.76 -0.10
N ILE A 65 30.59 -13.38 0.48
CA ILE A 65 30.62 -13.91 1.85
C ILE A 65 31.74 -14.93 2.01
N GLU A 66 31.87 -15.89 1.09
CA GLU A 66 32.94 -16.89 1.15
C GLU A 66 34.34 -16.26 1.04
N THR A 67 34.50 -15.28 0.15
CA THR A 67 35.74 -14.51 0.01
C THR A 67 36.08 -13.76 1.31
N GLN A 68 35.08 -13.15 1.94
CA GLN A 68 35.24 -12.38 3.17
C GLN A 68 35.55 -13.28 4.37
N LYS A 69 34.89 -14.44 4.49
CA LYS A 69 35.23 -15.47 5.50
C LYS A 69 36.69 -15.91 5.38
N ALA A 70 37.15 -16.17 4.15
CA ALA A 70 38.56 -16.51 3.92
C ALA A 70 39.50 -15.37 4.33
N SER A 71 39.10 -14.10 4.11
CA SER A 71 39.86 -12.94 4.56
C SER A 71 39.95 -12.85 6.09
N VAL A 72 38.83 -13.03 6.79
CA VAL A 72 38.79 -13.07 8.26
C VAL A 72 39.71 -14.19 8.80
N ALA A 73 39.64 -15.38 8.20
CA ALA A 73 40.49 -16.50 8.60
C ALA A 73 41.98 -16.21 8.40
N ARG A 74 42.36 -15.56 7.30
CA ARG A 74 43.77 -15.15 7.07
C ARG A 74 44.25 -14.14 8.11
N VAL A 75 43.44 -13.13 8.45
CA VAL A 75 43.82 -12.14 9.47
C VAL A 75 43.98 -12.81 10.84
N ARG A 76 43.06 -13.70 11.23
CA ARG A 76 43.19 -14.48 12.47
C ARG A 76 44.48 -15.29 12.52
N LYS A 77 44.82 -15.96 11.42
CA LYS A 77 46.10 -16.70 11.32
C LYS A 77 47.31 -15.78 11.48
N LEU A 78 47.30 -14.59 10.88
CA LEU A 78 48.39 -13.62 11.05
C LEU A 78 48.47 -13.11 12.50
N MET A 79 47.34 -13.01 13.21
CA MET A 79 47.33 -12.65 14.64
C MET A 79 47.98 -13.74 15.50
N ASP A 80 47.78 -15.02 15.18
CA ASP A 80 48.41 -16.13 15.91
C ASP A 80 49.95 -16.08 15.84
N ASP A 81 50.50 -15.57 14.73
CA ASP A 81 51.94 -15.41 14.49
C ASP A 81 52.49 -14.05 14.98
N ALA A 82 51.63 -13.11 15.40
CA ALA A 82 52.04 -11.77 15.77
C ALA A 82 52.71 -11.72 17.15
N THR A 83 53.92 -11.15 17.20
CA THR A 83 54.71 -11.06 18.45
C THR A 83 54.84 -9.64 18.99
N ALA A 84 54.66 -8.63 18.14
CA ALA A 84 54.69 -7.23 18.54
C ALA A 84 53.27 -6.73 18.86
N LEU A 85 53.12 -5.99 19.97
CA LEU A 85 51.84 -5.43 20.38
C LEU A 85 51.25 -4.47 19.32
N SER A 86 52.09 -3.73 18.61
CA SER A 86 51.65 -2.87 17.50
C SER A 86 50.95 -3.65 16.41
N ASP A 87 51.50 -4.82 16.05
CA ASP A 87 50.98 -5.66 14.98
C ASP A 87 49.64 -6.27 15.39
N VAL A 88 49.52 -6.69 16.66
CA VAL A 88 48.26 -7.18 17.23
C VAL A 88 47.16 -6.11 17.15
N VAL A 89 47.45 -4.88 17.57
CA VAL A 89 46.47 -3.78 17.54
C VAL A 89 46.04 -3.46 16.10
N THR A 90 46.99 -3.44 15.14
CA THR A 90 46.66 -3.24 13.73
C THR A 90 45.80 -4.37 13.17
N LEU A 91 46.18 -5.63 13.44
CA LEU A 91 45.43 -6.79 12.96
C LEU A 91 44.05 -6.91 13.61
N GLU A 92 43.89 -6.51 14.87
CA GLU A 92 42.58 -6.46 15.55
C GLU A 92 41.65 -5.43 14.89
N SER A 93 42.16 -4.24 14.57
CA SER A 93 41.39 -3.23 13.83
C SER A 93 40.96 -3.72 12.44
N GLU A 94 41.86 -4.38 11.72
CA GLU A 94 41.54 -5.00 10.43
C GLU A 94 40.52 -6.13 10.59
N LEU A 95 40.68 -6.99 11.60
CA LEU A 95 39.75 -8.08 11.87
C LEU A 95 38.34 -7.56 12.15
N ASN A 96 38.21 -6.52 12.97
CA ASN A 96 36.94 -5.89 13.28
C ASN A 96 36.26 -5.33 12.02
N THR A 97 37.01 -4.64 11.17
CA THR A 97 36.50 -4.12 9.88
C THR A 97 35.99 -5.27 9.01
N ARG A 98 36.78 -6.34 8.89
CA ARG A 98 36.43 -7.48 8.04
C ARG A 98 35.23 -8.26 8.56
N GLN A 99 35.05 -8.35 9.88
CA GLN A 99 33.88 -8.96 10.50
C GLN A 99 32.63 -8.11 10.26
N ALA A 100 32.72 -6.79 10.43
CA ALA A 100 31.61 -5.88 10.13
C ALA A 100 31.15 -5.99 8.66
N ASP A 101 32.09 -6.04 7.72
CA ASP A 101 31.78 -6.23 6.30
C ASP A 101 31.09 -7.58 6.04
N LEU A 102 31.55 -8.65 6.70
CA LEU A 102 30.96 -9.99 6.58
C LEU A 102 29.51 -10.00 7.11
N GLU A 103 29.28 -9.40 8.27
CA GLU A 103 27.95 -9.29 8.88
C GLU A 103 27.00 -8.47 8.00
N ALA A 104 27.48 -7.39 7.40
CA ALA A 104 26.70 -6.59 6.45
C ALA A 104 26.29 -7.42 5.21
N LEU A 105 27.20 -8.23 4.66
CA LEU A 105 26.89 -9.12 3.54
C LEU A 105 25.88 -10.21 3.94
N GLN A 106 26.02 -10.81 5.12
CA GLN A 106 25.08 -11.80 5.64
C GLN A 106 23.68 -11.21 5.86
N ALA A 107 23.59 -9.99 6.40
CA ALA A 107 22.32 -9.28 6.55
C ALA A 107 21.67 -8.99 5.19
N ARG A 108 22.48 -8.62 4.18
CA ARG A 108 22.01 -8.41 2.81
C ARG A 108 21.46 -9.70 2.20
N LEU A 109 22.16 -10.82 2.34
CA LEU A 109 21.71 -12.13 1.85
C LEU A 109 20.34 -12.48 2.44
N LYS A 110 20.20 -12.39 3.77
CA LYS A 110 18.93 -12.66 4.47
C LYS A 110 17.77 -11.77 3.96
N SER A 111 18.07 -10.51 3.63
CA SER A 111 17.09 -9.59 3.06
C SER A 111 16.67 -10.01 1.64
N LEU A 112 17.62 -10.44 0.80
CA LEU A 112 17.32 -10.95 -0.55
C LEU A 112 16.48 -12.23 -0.50
N GLU A 113 16.84 -13.19 0.36
CA GLU A 113 16.10 -14.44 0.52
C GLU A 113 14.65 -14.20 0.99
N SER A 114 14.45 -13.31 1.96
CA SER A 114 13.10 -12.95 2.44
C SER A 114 12.24 -12.24 1.40
N ARG A 115 12.85 -11.53 0.45
CA ARG A 115 12.16 -10.88 -0.68
C ARG A 115 11.90 -11.84 -1.84
N SER A 116 12.84 -12.73 -2.14
CA SER A 116 12.70 -13.74 -3.20
C SER A 116 11.61 -14.76 -2.88
N GLY A 117 11.42 -15.08 -1.60
CA GLY A 117 10.44 -16.07 -1.16
C GLY A 117 9.02 -15.54 -0.98
N MET A 118 8.73 -14.28 -1.33
CA MET A 118 7.43 -13.65 -1.07
C MET A 118 6.96 -12.81 -2.27
N ALA A 119 5.72 -13.01 -2.69
CA ALA A 119 5.03 -12.11 -3.59
C ALA A 119 4.50 -10.89 -2.82
N THR A 120 4.55 -9.71 -3.45
CA THR A 120 3.94 -8.49 -2.92
C THR A 120 2.70 -8.18 -3.74
N VAL A 121 1.53 -8.13 -3.10
CA VAL A 121 0.27 -7.78 -3.76
C VAL A 121 -0.19 -6.45 -3.19
N THR A 122 -0.39 -5.45 -4.05
CA THR A 122 -0.93 -4.14 -3.65
C THR A 122 -2.32 -3.99 -4.24
N MET A 123 -3.31 -3.78 -3.39
CA MET A 123 -4.70 -3.53 -3.77
C MET A 123 -5.04 -2.07 -3.51
N GLU A 124 -5.57 -1.39 -4.52
CA GLU A 124 -6.18 -0.06 -4.38
C GLU A 124 -7.69 -0.19 -4.55
N LEU A 125 -8.44 0.21 -3.53
CA LEU A 125 -9.90 0.30 -3.57
C LEU A 125 -10.30 1.76 -3.71
N ARG A 126 -11.29 2.02 -4.57
CA ARG A 126 -11.91 3.33 -4.76
C ARG A 126 -13.42 3.15 -4.71
N THR A 127 -14.11 4.06 -4.04
CA THR A 127 -15.57 4.13 -4.15
C THR A 127 -15.92 4.55 -5.58
N PRO A 128 -16.87 3.89 -6.27
CA PRO A 128 -17.34 4.39 -7.55
C PRO A 128 -17.87 5.82 -7.36
N ASP A 129 -17.54 6.72 -8.29
CA ASP A 129 -18.15 8.05 -8.37
C ASP A 129 -19.65 7.89 -8.16
N ALA A 130 -20.21 8.60 -7.17
CA ALA A 130 -21.65 8.68 -7.05
C ALA A 130 -22.13 9.25 -8.38
N ALA A 131 -22.82 8.43 -9.19
CA ALA A 131 -23.52 8.94 -10.36
C ALA A 131 -24.31 10.17 -9.88
N PRO A 132 -24.18 11.34 -10.55
CA PRO A 132 -24.97 12.49 -10.16
C PRO A 132 -26.40 12.00 -10.06
N VAL A 133 -26.97 12.12 -8.87
CA VAL A 133 -28.40 11.95 -8.69
C VAL A 133 -28.96 12.93 -9.71
N GLU A 134 -29.61 12.42 -10.76
CA GLU A 134 -30.52 13.23 -11.53
C GLU A 134 -31.51 13.72 -10.47
N GLU A 135 -31.30 14.92 -9.94
CA GLU A 135 -32.42 15.69 -9.44
C GLU A 135 -33.39 15.66 -10.62
N GLU A 136 -34.54 15.03 -10.43
CA GLU A 136 -35.62 15.17 -11.39
C GLU A 136 -35.78 16.68 -11.58
N ASP A 137 -35.29 17.18 -12.71
CA ASP A 137 -35.55 18.51 -13.19
C ASP A 137 -37.07 18.55 -13.38
N GLU A 138 -37.81 18.85 -12.31
CA GLU A 138 -39.12 19.46 -12.45
C GLU A 138 -38.85 20.81 -13.09
N ASP A 139 -38.84 20.80 -14.42
CA ASP A 139 -38.72 21.95 -15.30
C ASP A 139 -39.48 23.13 -14.67
N PRO A 140 -38.80 24.23 -14.29
CA PRO A 140 -39.48 25.45 -13.88
C PRO A 140 -40.09 26.07 -15.14
N THR A 141 -41.21 25.51 -15.58
CA THR A 141 -41.99 26.09 -16.65
C THR A 141 -42.49 27.43 -16.16
N VAL A 142 -42.03 28.50 -16.81
CA VAL A 142 -42.42 29.89 -16.52
C VAL A 142 -43.94 30.11 -16.67
N GLY A 143 -44.68 29.13 -17.22
CA GLY A 143 -46.14 29.10 -17.24
C GLY A 143 -46.82 28.53 -15.98
N GLY A 144 -46.14 27.68 -15.19
CA GLY A 144 -46.70 27.04 -13.99
C GLY A 144 -46.66 27.93 -12.74
N ALA A 145 -45.67 28.82 -12.63
CA ALA A 145 -45.51 29.72 -11.48
C ALA A 145 -46.64 30.74 -11.32
N VAL A 146 -47.30 31.12 -12.42
CA VAL A 146 -48.47 32.02 -12.39
C VAL A 146 -49.74 31.28 -11.95
N GLY A 147 -49.86 29.98 -12.27
CA GLY A 147 -50.99 29.14 -11.87
C GLY A 147 -51.01 28.82 -10.38
N GLY A 148 -49.86 28.42 -9.82
CA GLY A 148 -49.75 28.08 -8.39
C GLY A 148 -49.95 29.28 -7.45
N GLY A 149 -49.45 30.46 -7.84
CA GLY A 149 -49.61 31.69 -7.05
C GLY A 149 -51.06 32.22 -7.02
N TRP A 150 -51.81 32.04 -8.11
CA TRP A 150 -53.21 32.47 -8.18
C TRP A 150 -54.13 31.61 -7.29
N ASP A 151 -53.86 30.30 -7.22
CA ASP A 151 -54.62 29.38 -6.38
C ASP A 151 -54.41 29.67 -4.87
N ALA A 152 -53.15 29.95 -4.48
CA ALA A 152 -52.83 30.40 -3.12
C ALA A 152 -53.50 31.74 -2.77
N PHE A 153 -53.58 32.66 -3.72
CA PHE A 153 -54.26 33.95 -3.55
C PHE A 153 -55.77 33.81 -3.36
N VAL A 154 -56.45 33.01 -4.19
CA VAL A 154 -57.90 32.75 -4.07
C VAL A 154 -58.22 31.99 -2.78
N THR A 155 -57.36 31.07 -2.38
CA THR A 155 -57.49 30.33 -1.11
C THR A 155 -57.44 31.29 0.08
N MET A 156 -56.52 32.26 0.10
CA MET A 156 -56.45 33.27 1.15
C MET A 156 -57.72 34.13 1.23
N LEU A 157 -58.28 34.56 0.09
CA LEU A 157 -59.53 35.33 0.07
C LEU A 157 -60.73 34.54 0.61
N THR A 158 -60.76 33.23 0.33
CA THR A 158 -61.83 32.36 0.80
C THR A 158 -61.79 32.22 2.33
N TRP A 159 -60.60 32.10 2.93
CA TRP A 159 -60.44 32.10 4.39
C TRP A 159 -60.86 33.41 5.04
N ILE A 160 -60.57 34.56 4.41
CA ILE A 160 -61.01 35.88 4.90
C ILE A 160 -62.53 36.00 4.82
N ALA A 161 -63.15 35.56 3.73
CA ALA A 161 -64.60 35.58 3.57
C ALA A 161 -65.31 34.70 4.61
N VAL A 162 -64.77 33.51 4.91
CA VAL A 162 -65.28 32.62 5.97
C VAL A 162 -65.14 33.28 7.35
N ALA A 163 -64.04 33.97 7.62
CA ALA A 163 -63.83 34.67 8.90
C ALA A 163 -64.81 35.85 9.11
N ILE A 164 -65.21 36.54 8.04
CA ILE A 164 -66.18 37.65 8.10
C ILE A 164 -67.64 37.13 8.07
N GLY A 165 -67.90 35.98 7.43
CA GLY A 165 -69.22 35.36 7.41
C GLY A 165 -69.60 34.60 8.69
N ALA A 166 -68.63 34.34 9.57
CA ALA A 166 -68.83 33.64 10.84
C ALA A 166 -69.01 34.58 12.05
N SER A 167 -69.13 35.89 11.83
CA SER A 167 -69.41 36.92 12.86
C SER A 167 -70.83 37.47 12.79
#